data_AF-T2J114-F1
#
_entry.id   AF-T2J114-F1
#
_cell.length_a   1.000
_cell.length_b   1.000
_cell.length_c   1.000
_cell.angle_alpha   90.00
_cell.angle_beta   90.00
_cell.angle_gamma   90.00
#
_symmetry.space_group_name_H-M   'P 1'
#
loop_
_entity.id
_entity.type
_entity.pdbx_description
1 polymer ?
#
loop_
_entity_poly.entity_id
_entity_poly.type
_entity_poly.pdbx_seq_one_letter_code
_entity_poly.pdbx_strand_id
1 'polypeptide(L)'
;MYSQKEYIELLKQFPPRPIKSEEDLEATQKIINQLLDKPQLTAEESDYLDVLGMLIYDYEKDLDIVPDMDQIELLKVSSKEHKLKHNKKNIMAALRKNTINQASEFDHNS
;
A
#
# COMPACT_ATOMS: atom_id res chain seq x y z
N MET A 1 -0.31 -20.41 -4.34
CA MET A 1 -1.34 -21.47 -4.49
C MET A 1 -2.46 -21.09 -3.57
N TYR A 2 -3.71 -21.20 -4.02
CA TYR A 2 -4.87 -20.86 -3.20
C TYR A 2 -5.05 -21.88 -2.07
N SER A 3 -5.28 -21.40 -0.86
CA SER A 3 -5.40 -22.15 0.38
C SER A 3 -6.77 -21.92 1.00
N GLN A 4 -7.70 -22.82 0.68
CA GLN A 4 -9.06 -22.77 1.21
C GLN A 4 -9.09 -22.74 2.74
N LYS A 5 -8.15 -23.43 3.41
CA LYS A 5 -8.08 -23.46 4.87
C LYS A 5 -7.78 -22.08 5.45
N GLU A 6 -6.77 -21.39 4.93
CA GLU A 6 -6.38 -20.06 5.40
C GLU A 6 -7.49 -19.04 5.13
N TYR A 7 -8.12 -19.12 3.97
CA TYR A 7 -9.26 -18.26 3.65
C TYR A 7 -10.45 -18.47 4.59
N ILE A 8 -10.79 -19.73 4.91
CA ILE A 8 -11.86 -20.04 5.88
C ILE A 8 -11.54 -19.49 7.28
N GLU A 9 -10.28 -19.51 7.70
CA GLU A 9 -9.91 -18.94 9.00
C GLU A 9 -10.08 -17.42 9.04
N LEU A 10 -9.86 -16.70 7.93
CA LEU A 10 -10.19 -15.27 7.82
C LEU A 10 -11.71 -15.04 7.99
N LEU A 11 -12.52 -15.82 7.26
CA LEU A 11 -13.99 -15.72 7.31
C LEU A 11 -14.56 -16.03 8.70
N LYS A 12 -13.93 -16.92 9.46
CA LYS A 12 -14.35 -17.24 10.84
C LYS A 12 -14.05 -16.10 11.82
N GLN A 13 -12.96 -15.37 11.61
CA GLN A 13 -12.56 -14.27 12.49
C GLN A 13 -13.47 -13.06 12.31
N PHE A 14 -13.81 -12.74 11.07
CA PHE A 14 -14.73 -11.66 10.76
C PHE A 14 -15.59 -12.06 9.55
N PRO A 15 -16.80 -12.60 9.75
CA PRO A 15 -17.64 -13.01 8.64
C PRO A 15 -18.14 -11.78 7.86
N PRO A 16 -17.83 -11.64 6.56
CA PRO A 16 -18.27 -10.49 5.78
C PRO A 16 -19.79 -10.47 5.67
N ARG A 17 -20.39 -9.31 5.97
CA ARG A 17 -21.83 -9.07 5.81
C ARG A 17 -22.03 -7.66 5.22
N PRO A 18 -23.12 -7.41 4.49
CA PRO A 18 -23.45 -6.06 4.03
C PRO A 18 -23.45 -5.07 5.19
N ILE A 19 -22.75 -3.95 5.00
CA ILE A 19 -22.65 -2.86 5.97
C ILE A 19 -23.99 -2.12 5.97
N LYS A 20 -24.58 -1.92 7.15
CA LYS A 20 -25.88 -1.25 7.30
C LYS A 20 -25.86 -0.06 8.25
N SER A 21 -24.71 0.18 8.89
CA SER A 21 -24.52 1.23 9.87
C SER A 21 -23.07 1.73 9.81
N GLU A 22 -22.86 2.89 10.42
CA GLU A 22 -21.51 3.44 10.61
C GLU A 22 -20.64 2.55 11.52
N GLU A 23 -21.25 1.87 12.50
CA GLU A 23 -20.55 0.89 13.36
C GLU A 23 -20.05 -0.32 12.56
N ASP A 24 -20.86 -0.82 11.62
CA ASP A 24 -20.46 -1.90 10.71
C ASP A 24 -19.30 -1.44 9.80
N LEU A 25 -19.35 -0.18 9.33
CA LEU A 25 -18.30 0.42 8.50
C LEU A 25 -16.98 0.53 9.28
N GLU A 26 -17.02 1.10 10.48
CA GLU A 26 -15.84 1.25 11.35
C GLU A 26 -15.21 -0.10 11.69
N ALA A 27 -16.05 -1.11 12.02
CA ALA A 27 -15.58 -2.46 12.28
C ALA A 27 -14.88 -3.07 11.05
N THR A 28 -15.45 -2.89 9.85
CA THR A 28 -14.87 -3.40 8.60
C THR A 28 -13.56 -2.71 8.27
N GLN A 29 -13.51 -1.37 8.37
CA GLN A 29 -12.29 -0.58 8.15
C GLN A 29 -11.16 -0.98 9.11
N LYS A 30 -11.49 -1.28 10.37
CA LYS A 30 -10.51 -1.76 11.35
C LYS A 30 -9.86 -3.08 10.92
N ILE A 31 -10.64 -4.03 10.38
CA ILE A 31 -10.10 -5.30 9.87
C ILE A 31 -9.21 -5.06 8.65
N ILE A 32 -9.63 -4.19 7.72
CA ILE A 32 -8.81 -3.82 6.56
C ILE A 32 -7.47 -3.22 7.01
N ASN A 33 -7.47 -2.26 7.93
CA ASN A 33 -6.25 -1.64 8.45
C ASN A 33 -5.31 -2.68 9.09
N GLN A 34 -5.86 -3.60 9.91
CA GLN A 34 -5.07 -4.68 10.52
C GLN A 34 -4.43 -5.62 9.48
N LEU A 35 -5.09 -5.86 8.35
CA LEU A 35 -4.52 -6.64 7.26
C LEU A 35 -3.43 -5.86 6.51
N LEU A 36 -3.67 -4.58 6.24
CA LEU A 36 -2.73 -3.71 5.51
C LEU A 36 -1.48 -3.34 6.32
N ASP A 37 -1.55 -3.40 7.66
CA ASP A 37 -0.39 -3.22 8.55
C ASP A 37 0.63 -4.38 8.42
N LYS A 38 0.26 -5.49 7.77
CA LYS A 38 1.18 -6.62 7.56
C LYS A 38 2.21 -6.27 6.47
N PRO A 39 3.49 -6.62 6.65
CA PRO A 39 4.54 -6.30 5.68
C PRO A 39 4.38 -7.04 4.34
N GLN A 40 3.67 -8.17 4.33
CA GLN A 40 3.35 -8.94 3.15
C GLN A 40 2.00 -9.63 3.35
N LEU A 41 1.13 -9.49 2.36
CA LEU A 41 -0.16 -10.17 2.31
C LEU A 41 -0.02 -11.51 1.59
N THR A 42 -0.73 -12.51 2.11
CA THR A 42 -1.00 -13.77 1.40
C THR A 42 -2.03 -13.55 0.29
N ALA A 43 -2.16 -14.52 -0.62
CA ALA A 43 -3.15 -14.43 -1.69
C ALA A 43 -4.58 -14.40 -1.11
N GLU A 44 -4.81 -15.19 -0.07
CA GLU A 44 -6.09 -15.33 0.63
C GLU A 44 -6.48 -14.04 1.34
N GLU A 45 -5.51 -13.37 1.99
CA GLU A 45 -5.74 -12.06 2.61
C GLU A 45 -6.01 -10.98 1.57
N SER A 46 -5.36 -11.04 0.39
CA SER A 46 -5.65 -10.13 -0.72
C SER A 46 -7.07 -10.33 -1.25
N ASP A 47 -7.46 -11.57 -1.54
CA ASP A 47 -8.82 -11.90 -1.99
C ASP A 47 -9.87 -11.48 -0.95
N TYR A 48 -9.54 -11.62 0.33
CA TYR A 48 -10.40 -11.23 1.43
C TYR A 48 -10.52 -9.71 1.55
N LEU A 49 -9.42 -8.96 1.37
CA LEU A 49 -9.44 -7.50 1.29
C LEU A 49 -10.33 -6.99 0.16
N ASP A 50 -10.29 -7.64 -1.02
CA ASP A 50 -11.14 -7.27 -2.15
C ASP A 50 -12.63 -7.42 -1.80
N VAL A 51 -13.00 -8.49 -1.09
CA VAL A 51 -14.38 -8.69 -0.61
C VAL A 51 -14.79 -7.59 0.37
N LEU A 52 -13.95 -7.28 1.36
CA LEU A 52 -14.26 -6.22 2.34
C LEU A 52 -14.33 -4.83 1.69
N GLY A 53 -13.43 -4.53 0.76
CA GLY A 53 -13.44 -3.28 0.00
C GLY A 53 -14.71 -3.12 -0.83
N MET A 54 -15.22 -4.20 -1.42
CA MET A 54 -16.49 -4.18 -2.15
C MET A 54 -17.69 -3.88 -1.22
N LEU A 55 -17.67 -4.35 0.02
CA LEU A 55 -18.73 -4.04 1.00
C LEU A 55 -18.74 -2.57 1.40
N ILE A 56 -17.56 -1.97 1.60
CA ILE A 56 -17.43 -0.54 1.88
C ILE A 56 -17.94 0.27 0.69
N TYR A 57 -17.48 -0.07 -0.52
CA TYR A 57 -17.95 0.59 -1.73
C TYR A 57 -19.47 0.51 -1.90
N ASP A 58 -20.06 -0.67 -1.69
CA ASP A 58 -21.51 -0.89 -1.80
C ASP A 58 -22.31 -0.04 -0.80
N TYR A 59 -21.76 0.17 0.40
CA TYR A 59 -22.36 1.03 1.42
C TYR A 59 -22.21 2.52 1.11
N GLU A 60 -21.02 2.94 0.67
CA GLU A 60 -20.70 4.36 0.45
C GLU A 60 -21.26 4.92 -0.86
N LYS A 61 -21.45 4.09 -1.89
CA LYS A 61 -21.88 4.56 -3.23
C LYS A 61 -23.21 5.34 -3.24
N ASP A 62 -24.11 5.02 -2.31
CA ASP A 62 -25.46 5.59 -2.21
C ASP A 62 -25.54 6.67 -1.11
N LEU A 63 -24.52 6.76 -0.26
CA LEU A 63 -24.36 7.87 0.64
C LEU A 63 -23.89 9.05 -0.22
N ASP A 64 -24.62 10.15 -0.20
CA ASP A 64 -24.32 11.39 -0.95
C ASP A 64 -23.09 12.11 -0.35
N ILE A 65 -22.04 11.35 -0.07
CA ILE A 65 -20.73 11.78 0.40
C ILE A 65 -20.02 12.30 -0.85
N VAL A 66 -20.35 13.52 -1.25
CA VAL A 66 -19.37 14.31 -1.98
C VAL A 66 -18.18 14.44 -1.03
N PRO A 67 -17.03 13.81 -1.32
CA PRO A 67 -15.90 13.96 -0.43
C PRO A 67 -15.49 15.43 -0.49
N ASP A 68 -15.59 16.14 0.63
CA ASP A 68 -14.94 17.44 0.84
C ASP A 68 -13.42 17.24 1.05
N MET A 69 -12.86 16.23 0.36
CA MET A 69 -11.44 16.02 0.21
C MET A 69 -11.07 16.52 -1.16
N ASP A 70 -10.25 17.56 -1.19
CA ASP A 70 -9.53 18.01 -2.37
C ASP A 70 -9.00 16.78 -3.11
N GLN A 71 -9.60 16.44 -4.26
CA GLN A 71 -9.20 15.33 -5.15
C GLN A 71 -7.70 15.39 -5.55
N ILE A 72 -7.06 16.52 -5.28
CA ILE A 72 -5.65 16.82 -5.45
C ILE A 72 -4.78 16.11 -4.38
N GLU A 73 -5.30 15.80 -3.19
CA GLU A 73 -4.48 15.26 -2.09
C GLU A 73 -4.14 13.76 -2.26
N LEU A 74 -5.04 12.97 -2.85
CA LEU A 74 -4.77 11.56 -3.19
C LEU A 74 -3.62 11.42 -4.22
N LEU A 75 -3.56 12.33 -5.21
CA LEU A 75 -2.47 12.41 -6.19
C LEU A 75 -1.14 12.86 -5.56
N LYS A 76 -1.18 13.70 -4.52
CA LYS A 76 0.02 14.18 -3.83
C LYS A 76 0.68 13.10 -2.97
N VAL A 77 -0.10 12.19 -2.37
CA VAL A 77 0.44 11.04 -1.61
C VAL A 77 1.25 10.13 -2.54
N SER A 78 0.70 9.75 -3.69
CA SER A 78 1.42 8.92 -4.68
C SER A 78 2.71 9.57 -5.21
N SER A 79 2.72 10.90 -5.39
CA SER A 79 3.89 11.62 -5.87
C SER A 79 5.01 11.77 -4.81
N LYS A 80 4.67 11.71 -3.51
CA LYS A 80 5.65 11.79 -2.41
C LYS A 80 6.43 10.49 -2.26
N GLU A 81 5.80 9.34 -2.46
CA GLU A 81 6.45 8.03 -2.34
C GLU A 81 7.46 7.76 -3.49
N HIS A 82 7.17 8.21 -4.71
CA HIS A 82 8.09 8.05 -5.84
C HIS A 82 9.34 8.95 -5.76
N LYS A 83 9.28 10.10 -5.08
CA LYS A 83 10.44 10.99 -4.91
C LYS A 83 11.50 10.45 -3.94
N LEU A 84 11.13 9.58 -2.99
CA LEU A 84 12.06 9.01 -1.99
C LEU A 84 12.82 7.76 -2.48
N LYS A 85 12.38 7.11 -3.56
CA LYS A 85 13.13 6.00 -4.20
C LYS A 85 14.11 6.50 -5.27
N HIS A 86 13.80 7.59 -5.96
CA HIS A 86 14.63 8.10 -7.07
C HIS A 86 15.87 8.87 -6.59
N ASN A 87 15.79 9.53 -5.44
CA ASN A 87 16.91 10.25 -4.83
C ASN A 87 17.98 9.27 -4.29
N LYS A 88 17.64 8.19 -3.57
CA LYS A 88 18.63 7.19 -3.07
C LYS A 88 19.47 6.54 -4.19
N LYS A 89 18.87 6.25 -5.35
CA LYS A 89 19.58 5.62 -6.48
C LYS A 89 20.59 6.58 -7.15
N ASN A 90 20.29 7.88 -7.16
CA ASN A 90 21.19 8.90 -7.71
C ASN A 90 22.40 9.19 -6.81
N ILE A 91 22.24 9.18 -5.48
CA ILE A 91 23.37 9.39 -4.55
C ILE A 91 24.36 8.22 -4.61
N MET A 92 23.89 6.98 -4.67
CA MET A 92 24.78 5.80 -4.78
C MET A 92 25.51 5.74 -6.13
N ALA A 93 24.86 6.17 -7.21
CA ALA A 93 25.49 6.26 -8.53
C ALA A 93 26.56 7.36 -8.61
N ALA A 94 26.32 8.50 -7.96
CA ALA A 94 27.28 9.61 -7.87
C ALA A 94 28.49 9.24 -7.00
N LEU A 95 28.28 8.55 -5.87
CA LEU A 95 29.37 8.08 -5.00
C LEU A 95 30.25 7.04 -5.70
N ARG A 96 29.66 6.10 -6.46
CA ARG A 96 30.44 5.09 -7.20
C ARG A 96 31.29 5.68 -8.33
N LYS A 97 30.85 6.77 -8.99
CA LYS A 97 31.63 7.46 -10.02
C LYS A 97 32.84 8.21 -9.44
N ASN A 98 32.69 8.80 -8.25
CA ASN A 98 33.78 9.58 -7.64
C ASN A 98 34.92 8.69 -7.11
N THR A 99 34.62 7.47 -6.65
CA THR A 99 35.66 6.52 -6.18
C THR A 99 36.45 5.89 -7.33
N ILE A 100 35.85 5.72 -8.52
CA ILE A 100 36.55 5.14 -9.68
C ILE A 100 37.48 6.17 -10.35
N ASN A 101 37.14 7.47 -10.33
CA ASN A 101 37.95 8.51 -10.96
C ASN A 101 39.20 8.89 -10.15
N GLN A 102 39.22 8.68 -8.82
CA GLN A 102 40.41 8.99 -8.00
C GLN A 102 41.48 7.88 -8.00
N ALA A 103 41.19 6.69 -8.54
CA ALA A 103 42.17 5.62 -8.69
C ALA A 103 42.94 5.68 -10.02
N SER A 104 42.61 6.62 -10.91
CA SER A 104 43.17 6.72 -12.28
C SER A 104 44.19 7.85 -12.45
N GLU A 105 44.39 8.73 -11.47
CA GLU A 105 45.24 9.93 -11.62
C GLU A 105 46.67 9.78 -11.08
N PHE A 106 47.08 8.59 -10.60
CA PHE A 106 48.44 8.38 -10.08
C PHE A 106 49.45 7.81 -11.09
N ASP A 107 49.05 7.49 -12.32
CA ASP A 107 49.92 6.74 -13.25
C ASP A 107 50.38 7.50 -14.50
N HIS A 108 50.15 8.81 -14.65
CA HIS A 108 50.82 9.56 -15.72
C HIS A 108 50.95 11.05 -15.42
N ASN A 109 52.06 11.45 -14.80
CA ASN A 109 52.78 12.63 -15.25
C ASN A 109 54.27 12.49 -14.90
N SER A 110 55.07 12.12 -15.91
CA SER A 110 56.52 12.29 -15.93
C SER A 110 56.87 13.66 -16.46
#